data_AF-A0A6I7NU00-F1
#
_entry.id   AF-A0A6I7NU00-F1
#
_cell.length_a   1.000
_cell.length_b   1.000
_cell.length_c   1.000
_cell.angle_alpha   90.00
_cell.angle_beta   90.00
_cell.angle_gamma   90.00
#
_symmetry.space_group_name_H-M   'P 1'
#
loop_
_entity.id
_entity.type
_entity.pdbx_description
1 polymer ?
#
loop_
_entity_poly.entity_id
_entity_poly.type
_entity_poly.pdbx_seq_one_letter_code
_entity_poly.pdbx_strand_id
1 'polypeptide(L)'
;MPAIKEKKNVLLFTGHLVDGANRLKKRFAGKSVSQVRSLMKVYLDEEYRLQPPKVAVCSLGAGGDIIFADEVLKKGTPLVIFLPFDKERFKAESVSYPKDLNSDETDVWGEEFERILSLAESVIYSEESGNSENPFERCNNSMADYALDAANGDKDFVSVFALLRPEEQKLKGGTAHFVEELKKKGIPVQMIWPEPGKDMAEEMNKLNLMIPVFGYLDSSASFYQGRWKNRLKIGLIILAIIAVSDAFVTSPEYLFWGYGNFVRQSAILITLAGIFITLHMQLSDKTSFGQWTQNRAKAEQIRSEIWFYLINIHNENNRSGSYGEGEFEKYIKQMRPFTWHGYTINLKRLIRLKQFVLQLSVIEKTDFYKKNRLIDQLQYFTKKHTYFTKRLYVYKAATYLFLSISVTWGLFMLISEFISLPSLFMDISPVGTMISFIALVSTYAESNNSKEMEYKYQQMADGIESLNKKSELIMNIDELEAFVKECEIFLRTQNNEWSLKRLKQDNKGGGILE
;
A
#
# COMPACT_ATOMS: atom_id res chain seq x y z
N MET A 1 8.53 -18.34 43.46
CA MET A 1 8.14 -17.78 42.15
C MET A 1 9.13 -16.68 41.83
N PRO A 2 9.90 -16.73 40.72
CA PRO A 2 10.76 -15.62 40.35
C PRO A 2 9.89 -14.37 40.13
N ALA A 3 10.31 -13.24 40.70
CA ALA A 3 9.61 -11.97 40.54
C ALA A 3 9.47 -11.67 39.04
N ILE A 4 8.25 -11.44 38.57
CA ILE A 4 8.01 -11.03 37.19
C ILE A 4 8.64 -9.64 37.05
N LYS A 5 9.81 -9.58 36.39
CA LYS A 5 10.52 -8.32 36.13
C LYS A 5 9.60 -7.47 35.24
N GLU A 6 9.32 -6.24 35.69
CA GLU A 6 8.48 -5.31 34.93
C GLU A 6 9.10 -5.07 33.55
N LYS A 7 8.30 -5.17 32.48
CA LYS A 7 8.74 -4.90 31.10
C LYS A 7 8.96 -3.41 30.93
N LYS A 8 10.17 -2.99 30.54
CA LYS A 8 10.48 -1.60 30.25
C LYS A 8 10.47 -1.35 28.74
N ASN A 9 9.84 -0.26 28.30
CA ASN A 9 10.05 0.26 26.95
C ASN A 9 11.46 0.85 26.87
N VAL A 10 12.29 0.34 25.98
CA VAL A 10 13.68 0.76 25.83
C VAL A 10 13.85 1.47 24.50
N LEU A 11 14.47 2.66 24.53
CA LEU A 11 14.88 3.37 23.34
C LEU A 11 16.40 3.25 23.16
N LEU A 12 16.82 2.43 22.20
CA LEU A 12 18.23 2.26 21.86
C LEU A 12 18.60 3.18 20.70
N PHE A 13 19.75 3.84 20.80
CA PHE A 13 20.30 4.67 19.74
C PHE A 13 21.68 4.21 19.29
N THR A 14 21.93 4.32 17.99
CA THR A 14 23.25 4.21 17.40
C THR A 14 23.42 5.23 16.28
N GLY A 15 24.57 5.87 16.17
CA GLY A 15 24.76 6.90 15.16
C GLY A 15 26.18 7.12 14.71
N HIS A 16 26.33 8.03 13.74
CA HIS A 16 27.63 8.44 13.25
C HIS A 16 28.25 9.50 14.15
N LEU A 17 29.58 9.38 14.27
CA LEU A 17 30.45 10.48 14.69
C LEU A 17 30.41 11.60 13.63
N VAL A 18 30.49 12.86 14.07
CA VAL A 18 30.76 13.99 13.16
C VAL A 18 32.08 13.71 12.47
N ASP A 19 32.15 13.93 11.15
CA ASP A 19 33.39 13.62 10.44
C ASP A 19 34.56 14.45 10.96
N GLY A 20 35.72 13.81 11.04
CA GLY A 20 36.97 14.50 11.27
C GLY A 20 37.28 15.49 10.14
N ALA A 21 38.01 16.56 10.47
CA ALA A 21 38.41 17.60 9.52
C ALA A 21 39.08 17.02 8.27
N ASN A 22 39.92 15.99 8.45
CA ASN A 22 40.72 15.38 7.38
C ASN A 22 40.00 14.30 6.56
N ARG A 23 38.71 14.02 6.81
CA ARG A 23 38.01 12.94 6.10
C ARG A 23 37.65 13.36 4.66
N LEU A 24 38.25 12.70 3.67
CA LEU A 24 38.03 12.99 2.24
C LEU A 24 36.57 12.84 1.79
N LYS A 25 35.89 11.78 2.23
CA LYS A 25 34.48 11.52 1.88
C LYS A 25 33.61 11.67 3.12
N LYS A 26 33.00 12.85 3.28
CA LYS A 26 32.17 13.21 4.44
C LYS A 26 30.86 12.40 4.47
N ARG A 27 30.63 11.70 5.58
CA ARG A 27 29.40 10.99 5.96
C ARG A 27 28.49 11.83 6.85
N PHE A 28 29.00 12.46 7.90
CA PHE A 28 28.26 13.38 8.77
C PHE A 28 29.05 14.69 8.92
N ALA A 29 28.88 15.58 7.95
CA ALA A 29 29.56 16.88 7.96
C ALA A 29 28.99 17.78 9.07
N GLY A 30 29.83 18.62 9.67
CA GLY A 30 29.42 19.50 10.77
C GLY A 30 28.24 20.42 10.45
N LYS A 31 28.15 20.90 9.19
CA LYS A 31 27.02 21.70 8.71
C LYS A 31 25.65 21.01 8.81
N SER A 32 25.62 19.68 8.94
CA SER A 32 24.38 18.90 9.06
C SER A 32 23.97 18.66 10.51
N VAL A 33 24.78 19.05 11.50
CA VAL A 33 24.51 18.80 12.94
C VAL A 33 23.17 19.42 13.38
N SER A 34 22.89 20.66 12.99
CA SER A 34 21.62 21.33 13.30
C SER A 34 20.42 20.58 12.70
N GLN A 35 20.53 20.14 11.45
CA GLN A 35 19.51 19.36 10.77
C GLN A 35 19.28 18.00 11.45
N VAL A 36 20.35 17.30 11.84
CA VAL A 36 20.25 16.05 12.61
C VAL A 36 19.55 16.28 13.93
N ARG A 37 19.91 17.34 14.67
CA ARG A 37 19.29 17.66 15.96
C ARG A 37 17.79 17.94 15.82
N SER A 38 17.39 18.75 14.84
CA SER A 38 15.98 19.00 14.55
C SER A 38 15.23 17.71 14.19
N LEU A 39 15.82 16.86 13.35
CA LEU A 39 15.21 15.59 12.97
C LEU A 39 15.12 14.61 14.16
N MET A 40 16.16 14.52 14.98
CA MET A 40 16.17 13.71 16.19
C MET A 40 15.05 14.11 17.14
N LYS A 41 14.88 15.41 17.35
CA LYS A 41 13.81 15.95 18.19
C LYS A 41 12.43 15.50 17.68
N VAL A 42 12.17 15.63 16.37
CA VAL A 42 10.89 15.19 15.77
C VAL A 42 10.63 13.70 16.00
N TYR A 43 11.64 12.84 15.78
CA TYR A 43 11.51 11.40 16.00
C TYR A 43 11.30 11.06 17.48
N LEU A 44 12.00 11.74 18.39
CA LEU A 44 11.79 11.56 19.83
C LEU A 44 10.41 12.08 20.27
N ASP A 45 9.94 13.21 19.75
CA ASP A 45 8.61 13.73 20.04
C ASP A 45 7.53 12.71 19.64
N GLU A 46 7.67 12.10 18.47
CA GLU A 46 6.77 11.03 18.00
C GLU A 46 6.86 9.77 18.86
N GLU A 47 8.05 9.31 19.22
CA GLU A 47 8.23 8.13 20.08
C GLU A 47 7.59 8.33 21.44
N TYR A 48 7.79 9.49 22.07
CA TYR A 48 7.20 9.78 23.38
C TYR A 48 5.69 9.94 23.31
N ARG A 49 5.17 10.49 22.22
CA ARG A 49 3.73 10.61 22.01
C ARG A 49 3.07 9.24 21.94
N LEU A 50 3.70 8.30 21.22
CA LEU A 50 3.14 6.97 21.02
C LEU A 50 3.35 6.07 22.24
N GLN A 51 4.59 5.96 22.71
CA GLN A 51 4.94 5.13 23.84
C GLN A 51 6.21 5.66 24.53
N PRO A 52 6.08 6.44 25.62
CA PRO A 52 7.22 6.98 26.34
C PRO A 52 8.22 5.88 26.76
N PRO A 53 9.51 6.01 26.40
CA PRO A 53 10.52 5.07 26.84
C PRO A 53 10.73 5.20 28.36
N LYS A 54 11.01 4.07 29.01
CA LYS A 54 11.37 4.01 30.42
C LYS A 54 12.86 4.13 30.64
N VAL A 55 13.65 3.83 29.62
CA VAL A 55 15.12 3.95 29.61
C VAL A 55 15.62 4.16 28.19
N ALA A 56 16.64 4.99 28.03
CA ALA A 56 17.35 5.23 26.78
C ALA A 56 18.76 4.63 26.86
N VAL A 57 19.30 4.15 25.74
CA VAL A 57 20.61 3.49 25.66
C VAL A 57 21.41 4.02 24.47
N CYS A 58 22.68 4.43 24.68
CA CYS A 58 23.58 4.82 23.60
C CYS A 58 25.07 4.68 23.97
N SER A 59 25.97 5.00 23.03
CA SER A 59 27.43 4.86 23.18
C SER A 59 28.20 6.17 23.33
N LEU A 60 27.49 7.30 23.38
CA LEU A 60 27.99 8.66 23.63
C LEU A 60 29.17 9.16 22.75
N GLY A 61 29.34 8.65 21.53
CA GLY A 61 30.28 9.22 20.56
C GLY A 61 29.91 10.66 20.11
N ALA A 62 30.92 11.48 19.75
CA ALA A 62 30.70 12.86 19.31
C ALA A 62 30.00 12.96 17.95
N GLY A 63 28.68 13.11 18.00
CA GLY A 63 27.80 13.21 16.85
C GLY A 63 26.40 12.78 17.23
N GLY A 64 25.89 11.76 16.55
CA GLY A 64 24.53 11.28 16.76
C GLY A 64 24.24 10.91 18.21
N ASP A 65 25.14 10.19 18.88
CA ASP A 65 24.91 9.68 20.23
C ASP A 65 24.81 10.79 21.28
N ILE A 66 25.70 11.79 21.24
CA ILE A 66 25.61 12.97 22.12
C ILE A 66 24.34 13.78 21.83
N ILE A 67 23.99 13.99 20.55
CA ILE A 67 22.75 14.69 20.19
C ILE A 67 21.53 13.96 20.74
N PHE A 68 21.47 12.64 20.55
CA PHE A 68 20.39 11.80 21.09
C PHE A 68 20.32 11.87 22.61
N ALA A 69 21.45 11.67 23.29
CA ALA A 69 21.55 11.65 24.74
C ALA A 69 21.10 12.98 25.37
N ASP A 70 21.49 14.11 24.77
CA ASP A 70 21.06 15.42 25.21
C ASP A 70 19.54 15.61 25.07
N GLU A 71 18.95 15.21 23.93
CA GLU A 71 17.50 15.35 23.72
C GLU A 71 16.66 14.41 24.61
N VAL A 72 17.13 13.19 24.92
CA VAL A 72 16.40 12.30 25.85
C VAL A 72 16.49 12.77 27.30
N LEU A 73 17.63 13.31 27.72
CA LEU A 73 17.79 13.87 29.08
C LEU A 73 16.90 15.10 29.29
N LYS A 74 16.76 15.99 28.28
CA LYS A 74 15.81 17.12 28.33
C LYS A 74 14.36 16.69 28.54
N LYS A 75 14.02 15.47 28.12
CA LYS A 75 12.70 14.86 28.30
C LYS A 75 12.55 14.07 29.61
N GLY A 76 13.61 13.99 30.42
CA GLY A 76 13.62 13.31 31.71
C GLY A 76 13.68 11.78 31.63
N THR A 77 14.05 11.21 30.48
CA THR A 77 14.19 9.75 30.38
C THR A 77 15.55 9.32 30.92
N PRO A 78 15.58 8.31 31.81
CA PRO A 78 16.83 7.76 32.32
C PRO A 78 17.73 7.25 31.19
N LEU A 79 19.01 7.61 31.23
CA LEU A 79 19.98 7.29 30.19
C LEU A 79 21.03 6.31 30.71
N VAL A 80 21.20 5.20 30.01
CA VAL A 80 22.28 4.22 30.24
C VAL A 80 23.29 4.32 29.11
N ILE A 81 24.56 4.51 29.47
CA ILE A 81 25.64 4.71 28.52
C ILE A 81 26.53 3.48 28.49
N PHE A 82 26.82 2.98 27.30
CA PHE A 82 27.78 1.89 27.10
C PHE A 82 29.04 2.42 26.44
N LEU A 83 30.19 2.23 27.09
CA LEU A 83 31.49 2.57 26.53
C LEU A 83 32.26 1.29 26.17
N PRO A 84 32.95 1.25 25.02
CA PRO A 84 33.72 0.08 24.58
C PRO A 84 34.99 -0.16 25.40
N PHE A 85 35.47 0.85 26.12
CA PHE A 85 36.65 0.85 26.99
C PHE A 85 36.61 2.09 27.91
N ASP A 86 37.67 2.34 28.68
CA ASP A 86 37.75 3.41 29.68
C ASP A 86 37.41 4.82 29.12
N LYS A 87 36.96 5.69 30.03
CA LYS A 87 36.42 7.01 29.69
C LYS A 87 37.46 7.88 28.97
N GLU A 88 38.69 7.89 29.48
CA GLU A 88 39.78 8.75 29.03
C GLU A 88 40.17 8.38 27.61
N ARG A 89 40.34 7.09 27.35
CA ARG A 89 40.60 6.57 26.01
C ARG A 89 39.44 6.84 25.07
N PHE A 90 38.19 6.62 25.50
CA PHE A 90 37.01 6.87 24.66
C PHE A 90 36.86 8.33 24.27
N LYS A 91 37.07 9.24 25.24
CA LYS A 91 37.05 10.68 25.00
C LYS A 91 38.11 11.07 23.96
N ALA A 92 39.33 10.56 24.08
CA ALA A 92 40.39 10.84 23.12
C ALA A 92 40.06 10.33 21.71
N GLU A 93 39.57 9.10 21.58
CA GLU A 93 39.34 8.46 20.27
C GLU A 93 38.04 8.89 19.59
N SER A 94 36.96 9.12 20.35
CA SER A 94 35.60 9.25 19.84
C SER A 94 34.91 10.58 20.18
N VAL A 95 35.57 11.46 20.95
CA VAL A 95 34.99 12.75 21.36
C VAL A 95 35.88 13.94 21.01
N SER A 96 37.09 14.04 21.52
CA SER A 96 37.94 15.24 21.44
C SER A 96 38.84 15.31 20.18
N TYR A 97 38.52 14.55 19.12
CA TYR A 97 39.25 14.63 17.85
C TYR A 97 38.87 15.89 17.04
N PRO A 98 39.74 16.38 16.13
CA PRO A 98 39.45 17.53 15.26
C PRO A 98 38.30 17.24 14.29
N LYS A 99 37.19 17.98 14.42
CA LYS A 99 35.96 17.81 13.63
C LYS A 99 35.86 18.81 12.48
N ASP A 100 35.04 18.45 11.48
CA ASP A 100 34.67 19.28 10.33
C ASP A 100 33.62 20.34 10.67
N LEU A 101 33.96 21.30 11.53
CA LEU A 101 33.07 22.38 11.97
C LEU A 101 33.55 23.73 11.42
N ASN A 102 32.60 24.64 11.13
CA ASN A 102 32.87 25.95 10.51
C ASN A 102 33.23 27.06 11.50
N SER A 103 33.48 26.74 12.77
CA SER A 103 33.65 27.73 13.85
C SER A 103 34.86 27.40 14.73
N ASP A 104 35.41 28.45 15.36
CA ASP A 104 36.38 28.43 16.47
C ASP A 104 35.79 27.80 17.77
N GLU A 105 34.93 26.80 17.63
CA GLU A 105 34.35 26.05 18.75
C GLU A 105 35.45 25.25 19.44
N THR A 106 36.00 25.86 20.50
CA THR A 106 36.55 25.18 21.67
C THR A 106 35.71 23.95 22.03
N ASP A 107 36.33 22.87 22.52
CA ASP A 107 35.83 21.49 22.66
C ASP A 107 34.41 21.29 23.28
N VAL A 108 33.36 21.81 22.64
CA VAL A 108 31.95 21.75 23.09
C VAL A 108 31.49 20.31 23.21
N TRP A 109 31.97 19.43 22.33
CA TRP A 109 31.65 18.00 22.40
C TRP A 109 32.26 17.33 23.64
N GLY A 110 33.48 17.70 24.03
CA GLY A 110 34.12 17.22 25.25
C GLY A 110 33.41 17.70 26.51
N GLU A 111 32.94 18.95 26.53
CA GLU A 111 32.14 19.50 27.63
C GLU A 111 30.77 18.81 27.73
N GLU A 112 30.07 18.64 26.61
CA GLU A 112 28.79 17.91 26.55
C GLU A 112 28.93 16.45 26.95
N PHE A 113 30.01 15.79 26.56
CA PHE A 113 30.31 14.42 26.97
C PHE A 113 30.39 14.27 28.49
N GLU A 114 31.18 15.12 29.16
CA GLU A 114 31.30 15.08 30.63
C GLU A 114 29.98 15.45 31.31
N ARG A 115 29.27 16.46 30.79
CA ARG A 115 27.96 16.87 31.31
C ARG A 115 26.97 15.72 31.24
N ILE A 116 26.85 15.06 30.09
CA ILE A 116 25.91 13.95 29.90
C ILE A 116 26.30 12.74 30.74
N LEU A 117 27.58 12.38 30.82
CA LEU A 117 28.04 11.30 31.72
C LEU A 117 27.67 11.55 33.17
N SER A 118 27.77 12.80 33.64
CA SER A 118 27.41 13.16 35.03
C SER A 118 25.90 13.06 35.31
N LEU A 119 25.07 13.10 34.26
CA LEU A 119 23.61 13.02 34.33
C LEU A 119 23.06 11.62 34.02
N ALA A 120 23.89 10.72 33.51
CA ALA A 120 23.47 9.37 33.15
C ALA A 120 23.09 8.56 34.39
N GLU A 121 22.06 7.72 34.26
CA GLU A 121 21.65 6.79 35.32
C GLU A 121 22.74 5.76 35.60
N SER A 122 23.40 5.27 34.55
CA SER A 122 24.54 4.37 34.67
C SER A 122 25.47 4.44 33.46
N VAL A 123 26.73 4.11 33.70
CA VAL A 123 27.78 3.97 32.69
C VAL A 123 28.34 2.57 32.80
N ILE A 124 28.27 1.81 31.71
CA ILE A 124 28.69 0.41 31.63
C ILE A 124 29.86 0.30 30.66
N TYR A 125 30.94 -0.30 31.12
CA TYR A 125 32.11 -0.56 30.31
C TYR A 125 32.04 -1.98 29.77
N SER A 126 32.23 -2.15 28.46
CA SER A 126 32.25 -3.47 27.84
C SER A 126 33.56 -4.19 28.18
N GLU A 127 33.49 -5.23 29.00
CA GLU A 127 34.69 -5.97 29.42
C GLU A 127 35.49 -6.54 28.23
N GLU A 128 36.80 -6.67 28.40
CA GLU A 128 37.71 -7.26 27.40
C GLU A 128 37.54 -8.77 27.22
N SER A 129 36.75 -9.43 28.06
CA SER A 129 36.62 -10.90 28.17
C SER A 129 35.75 -11.58 27.09
N GLY A 130 35.35 -10.88 26.03
CA GLY A 130 34.44 -11.38 24.99
C GLY A 130 35.11 -11.86 23.69
N ASN A 131 34.45 -12.82 22.99
CA ASN A 131 34.91 -13.45 21.74
C ASN A 131 35.04 -12.54 20.49
N SER A 132 34.67 -11.26 20.57
CA SER A 132 34.85 -10.32 19.45
C SER A 132 36.14 -9.53 19.62
N GLU A 133 37.01 -9.57 18.61
CA GLU A 133 38.24 -8.78 18.54
C GLU A 133 37.98 -7.26 18.47
N ASN A 134 36.76 -6.81 18.15
CA ASN A 134 36.44 -5.38 17.98
C ASN A 134 35.67 -4.83 19.20
N PRO A 135 36.26 -3.91 19.99
CA PRO A 135 35.62 -3.32 21.17
C PRO A 135 34.28 -2.63 20.90
N PHE A 136 34.12 -1.99 19.74
CA PHE A 136 32.87 -1.32 19.36
C PHE A 136 31.77 -2.33 19.04
N GLU A 137 32.11 -3.47 18.42
CA GLU A 137 31.14 -4.54 18.17
C GLU A 137 30.69 -5.18 19.49
N ARG A 138 31.61 -5.42 20.43
CA ARG A 138 31.24 -5.87 21.78
C ARG A 138 30.29 -4.91 22.47
N CYS A 139 30.61 -3.61 22.43
CA CYS A 139 29.76 -2.56 23.00
C CYS A 139 28.35 -2.54 22.39
N ASN A 140 28.25 -2.61 21.07
CA ASN A 140 26.97 -2.71 20.37
C ASN A 140 26.15 -3.93 20.81
N ASN A 141 26.79 -5.10 20.92
CA ASN A 141 26.11 -6.31 21.39
C ASN A 141 25.62 -6.15 22.83
N SER A 142 26.45 -5.62 23.73
CA SER A 142 26.06 -5.34 25.12
C SER A 142 24.86 -4.39 25.21
N MET A 143 24.82 -3.33 24.39
CA MET A 143 23.66 -2.43 24.33
C MET A 143 22.38 -3.15 23.89
N ALA A 144 22.47 -3.98 22.86
CA ALA A 144 21.31 -4.73 22.36
C ALA A 144 20.80 -5.76 23.36
N ASP A 145 21.72 -6.47 24.02
CA ASP A 145 21.37 -7.49 25.02
C ASP A 145 20.77 -6.83 26.26
N TYR A 146 21.32 -5.70 26.72
CA TYR A 146 20.72 -4.89 27.79
C TYR A 146 19.30 -4.43 27.43
N ALA A 147 19.10 -3.93 26.21
CA ALA A 147 17.78 -3.48 25.78
C ALA A 147 16.75 -4.62 25.77
N LEU A 148 17.13 -5.80 25.29
CA LEU A 148 16.28 -6.98 25.32
C LEU A 148 16.00 -7.46 26.75
N ASP A 149 17.00 -7.47 27.62
CA ASP A 149 16.85 -7.89 29.02
C ASP A 149 15.96 -6.93 29.82
N ALA A 150 16.08 -5.63 29.58
CA ALA A 150 15.21 -4.61 30.18
C ALA A 150 13.76 -4.72 29.65
N ALA A 151 13.59 -5.16 28.41
CA ALA A 151 12.30 -5.49 27.81
C ALA A 151 11.77 -6.90 28.17
N ASN A 152 12.49 -7.65 29.02
CA ASN A 152 12.16 -9.04 29.39
C ASN A 152 12.03 -9.98 28.17
N GLY A 153 12.90 -9.78 27.18
CA GLY A 153 12.95 -10.52 25.91
C GLY A 153 11.88 -10.14 24.89
N ASP A 154 10.99 -9.19 25.21
CA ASP A 154 9.92 -8.74 24.32
C ASP A 154 10.43 -7.68 23.34
N LYS A 155 10.57 -8.04 22.08
CA LYS A 155 11.15 -7.17 21.05
C LYS A 155 10.27 -5.97 20.72
N ASP A 156 8.96 -6.07 20.97
CA ASP A 156 8.01 -4.99 20.71
C ASP A 156 8.18 -3.82 21.69
N PHE A 157 8.91 -4.05 22.80
CA PHE A 157 9.26 -3.06 23.82
C PHE A 157 10.65 -2.44 23.57
N VAL A 158 11.31 -2.75 22.45
CA VAL A 158 12.61 -2.20 22.08
C VAL A 158 12.47 -1.39 20.79
N SER A 159 12.51 -0.06 20.92
CA SER A 159 12.58 0.88 19.81
C SER A 159 14.03 1.22 19.51
N VAL A 160 14.43 1.19 18.23
CA VAL A 160 15.81 1.52 17.83
C VAL A 160 15.83 2.67 16.85
N PHE A 161 16.58 3.71 17.18
CA PHE A 161 16.90 4.82 16.28
C PHE A 161 18.34 4.71 15.78
N ALA A 162 18.49 4.78 14.46
CA ALA A 162 19.81 4.70 13.82
C ALA A 162 20.08 5.91 12.94
N LEU A 163 21.05 6.75 13.31
CA LEU A 163 21.54 7.82 12.42
C LEU A 163 22.43 7.18 11.35
N LEU A 164 21.85 6.80 10.20
CA LEU A 164 22.50 5.97 9.19
C LEU A 164 22.06 6.32 7.76
N ARG A 165 23.02 6.43 6.83
CA ARG A 165 22.70 6.54 5.39
C ARG A 165 22.24 5.19 4.83
N PRO A 166 21.16 5.11 4.04
CA PRO A 166 20.64 3.84 3.50
C PRO A 166 21.63 3.01 2.65
N GLU A 167 22.62 3.65 2.01
CA GLU A 167 23.58 3.02 1.08
C GLU A 167 24.97 2.85 1.71
N GLU A 168 25.06 2.88 3.04
CA GLU A 168 26.35 2.86 3.71
C GLU A 168 27.00 1.47 3.75
N GLN A 169 28.33 1.45 3.64
CA GLN A 169 29.11 0.23 3.75
C GLN A 169 29.06 -0.36 5.16
N LYS A 170 28.93 -1.68 5.22
CA LYS A 170 28.82 -2.47 6.44
C LYS A 170 30.22 -2.78 6.97
N LEU A 171 30.78 -1.89 7.77
CA LEU A 171 32.03 -2.12 8.49
C LEU A 171 31.73 -2.71 9.87
N LYS A 172 32.44 -3.77 10.24
CA LYS A 172 32.29 -4.46 11.54
C LYS A 172 32.47 -3.47 12.70
N GLY A 173 31.54 -3.49 13.66
CA GLY A 173 31.50 -2.54 14.79
C GLY A 173 30.92 -1.16 14.47
N GLY A 174 30.63 -0.84 13.20
CA GLY A 174 29.97 0.41 12.82
C GLY A 174 28.44 0.35 12.87
N THR A 175 27.79 1.52 12.83
CA THR A 175 26.33 1.69 12.86
C THR A 175 25.60 0.80 11.84
N ALA A 176 26.09 0.71 10.59
CA ALA A 176 25.48 -0.10 9.54
C ALA A 176 25.49 -1.61 9.86
N HIS A 177 26.59 -2.11 10.46
CA HIS A 177 26.70 -3.50 10.89
C HIS A 177 25.72 -3.80 12.01
N PHE A 178 25.67 -2.93 13.01
CA PHE A 178 24.81 -3.10 14.17
C PHE A 178 23.32 -3.09 13.81
N VAL A 179 22.90 -2.17 12.93
CA VAL A 179 21.52 -2.14 12.40
C VAL A 179 21.15 -3.46 11.70
N GLU A 180 22.07 -4.05 10.96
CA GLU A 180 21.82 -5.35 10.32
C GLU A 180 21.68 -6.49 11.35
N GLU A 181 22.50 -6.50 12.40
CA GLU A 181 22.41 -7.46 13.49
C GLU A 181 21.06 -7.36 14.23
N LEU A 182 20.62 -6.14 14.54
CA LEU A 182 19.32 -5.89 15.16
C LEU A 182 18.17 -6.35 14.25
N LYS A 183 18.24 -6.07 12.95
CA LYS A 183 17.26 -6.56 11.97
C LYS A 183 17.25 -8.09 11.89
N LYS A 184 18.42 -8.76 11.94
CA LYS A 184 18.52 -10.23 11.99
C LYS A 184 17.91 -10.80 13.27
N LYS A 185 18.07 -10.11 14.41
CA LYS A 185 17.39 -10.42 15.68
C LYS A 185 15.88 -10.13 15.62
N GLY A 186 15.37 -9.49 14.56
CA GLY A 186 13.95 -9.17 14.38
C GLY A 186 13.50 -7.94 15.18
N ILE A 187 14.45 -7.09 15.59
CA ILE A 187 14.17 -5.84 16.29
C ILE A 187 13.90 -4.76 15.23
N PRO A 188 12.79 -4.01 15.31
CA PRO A 188 12.52 -2.91 14.40
C PRO A 188 13.55 -1.79 14.58
N VAL A 189 14.09 -1.32 13.46
CA VAL A 189 15.01 -0.19 13.43
C VAL A 189 14.42 0.91 12.56
N GLN A 190 14.44 2.13 13.08
CA GLN A 190 14.03 3.34 12.39
C GLN A 190 15.27 4.15 12.02
N MET A 191 15.49 4.34 10.72
CA MET A 191 16.65 5.07 10.21
C MET A 191 16.35 6.57 10.14
N ILE A 192 17.31 7.35 10.66
CA ILE A 192 17.28 8.80 10.70
C ILE A 192 18.43 9.27 9.81
N TRP A 193 18.15 10.11 8.81
CA TRP A 193 19.21 10.69 8.01
C TRP A 193 18.77 12.04 7.40
N PRO A 194 19.51 13.14 7.61
CA PRO A 194 19.23 14.39 6.93
C PRO A 194 19.67 14.26 5.47
N GLU A 195 18.71 14.14 4.55
CA GLU A 195 19.01 14.24 3.14
C GLU A 195 19.09 15.72 2.70
N PRO A 196 20.05 16.09 1.84
CA PRO A 196 20.10 17.43 1.29
C PRO A 196 18.82 17.68 0.50
N GLY A 197 18.19 18.84 0.74
CA GLY A 197 16.91 19.25 0.17
C GLY A 197 16.93 19.34 -1.35
N LYS A 198 16.84 18.18 -2.01
CA LYS A 198 16.22 18.12 -3.33
C LYS A 198 14.77 18.56 -3.16
N ASP A 199 14.27 19.22 -4.18
CA ASP A 199 12.98 19.89 -4.18
C ASP A 199 11.87 18.93 -3.74
N MET A 200 11.45 19.04 -2.47
CA MET A 200 10.43 18.17 -1.90
C MET A 200 9.10 18.33 -2.66
N ALA A 201 8.89 19.48 -3.30
CA ALA A 201 7.77 19.66 -4.23
C ALA A 201 7.84 18.69 -5.42
N GLU A 202 9.04 18.39 -5.93
CA GLU A 202 9.24 17.41 -7.00
C GLU A 202 8.99 15.98 -6.50
N GLU A 203 9.43 15.61 -5.29
CA GLU A 203 9.12 14.30 -4.70
C GLU A 203 7.61 14.16 -4.41
N MET A 204 6.95 15.24 -3.96
CA MET A 204 5.49 15.28 -3.77
C MET A 204 4.72 15.12 -5.08
N ASN A 205 5.16 15.76 -6.17
CA ASN A 205 4.57 15.56 -7.50
C ASN A 205 4.74 14.11 -8.00
N LYS A 206 5.73 13.39 -7.46
CA LYS A 206 6.01 11.98 -7.76
C LYS A 206 5.42 11.02 -6.73
N LEU A 207 4.56 11.47 -5.82
CA LEU A 207 3.86 10.59 -4.87
C LEU A 207 3.12 9.45 -5.57
N ASN A 208 2.53 9.75 -6.72
CA ASN A 208 1.87 8.81 -7.61
C ASN A 208 2.79 7.71 -8.16
N LEU A 209 4.10 7.93 -8.16
CA LEU A 209 5.12 6.96 -8.52
C LEU A 209 5.62 6.15 -7.32
N MET A 210 5.27 6.52 -6.09
CA MET A 210 5.72 5.85 -4.84
C MET A 210 4.62 5.04 -4.17
N ILE A 211 3.40 5.59 -4.17
CA ILE A 211 2.19 4.95 -3.69
C ILE A 211 1.43 4.50 -4.94
N PRO A 212 1.09 3.21 -5.08
CA PRO A 212 0.33 2.76 -6.23
C PRO A 212 -1.01 3.50 -6.32
N VAL A 213 -1.16 4.32 -7.36
CA VAL A 213 -2.41 5.05 -7.63
C VAL A 213 -3.46 4.07 -8.12
N PHE A 214 -4.73 4.34 -7.81
CA PHE A 214 -5.85 3.57 -8.36
C PHE A 214 -5.78 3.45 -9.88
N GLY A 215 -5.23 4.41 -10.62
CA GLY A 215 -5.03 4.27 -12.07
C GLY A 215 -4.24 3.03 -12.47
N TYR A 216 -3.12 2.73 -11.79
CA TYR A 216 -2.29 1.56 -12.08
C TYR A 216 -2.88 0.26 -11.53
N LEU A 217 -3.48 0.35 -10.35
CA LEU A 217 -4.19 -0.76 -9.71
C LEU A 217 -5.36 -1.23 -10.53
N ASP A 218 -6.18 -0.27 -10.94
CA ASP A 218 -7.28 -0.46 -11.85
C ASP A 218 -6.80 -0.81 -13.25
N SER A 219 -5.53 -0.62 -13.62
CA SER A 219 -4.96 -1.15 -14.87
C SER A 219 -4.70 -2.65 -14.80
N SER A 220 -4.18 -3.15 -13.68
CA SER A 220 -4.11 -4.61 -13.41
C SER A 220 -5.51 -5.22 -13.36
N ALA A 221 -6.46 -4.46 -12.85
CA ALA A 221 -7.86 -4.82 -12.81
C ALA A 221 -8.52 -4.73 -14.20
N SER A 222 -8.16 -3.72 -14.98
CA SER A 222 -8.54 -3.52 -16.38
C SER A 222 -7.94 -4.57 -17.29
N PHE A 223 -6.84 -5.21 -16.91
CA PHE A 223 -6.30 -6.38 -17.62
C PHE A 223 -7.31 -7.54 -17.59
N TYR A 224 -7.88 -7.86 -16.42
CA TYR A 224 -8.94 -8.87 -16.30
C TYR A 224 -10.22 -8.44 -17.03
N GLN A 225 -10.63 -7.18 -16.89
CA GLN A 225 -11.77 -6.64 -17.66
C GLN A 225 -11.49 -6.61 -19.17
N GLY A 226 -10.25 -6.40 -19.59
CA GLY A 226 -9.82 -6.40 -20.99
C GLY A 226 -9.85 -7.81 -21.57
N ARG A 227 -9.39 -8.80 -20.80
CA ARG A 227 -9.52 -10.22 -21.13
C ARG A 227 -10.98 -10.61 -21.28
N TRP A 228 -11.85 -10.11 -20.40
CA TRP A 228 -13.30 -10.25 -20.54
C TRP A 228 -13.84 -9.57 -21.80
N LYS A 229 -13.51 -8.29 -22.04
CA LYS A 229 -13.95 -7.58 -23.26
C LYS A 229 -13.52 -8.30 -24.52
N ASN A 230 -12.32 -8.87 -24.55
CA ASN A 230 -11.84 -9.66 -25.66
C ASN A 230 -12.65 -10.95 -25.81
N ARG A 231 -12.96 -11.64 -24.72
CA ARG A 231 -13.86 -12.81 -24.71
C ARG A 231 -15.28 -12.45 -25.22
N LEU A 232 -15.84 -11.33 -24.79
CA LEU A 232 -17.13 -10.82 -25.26
C LEU A 232 -17.09 -10.50 -26.75
N LYS A 233 -16.05 -9.82 -27.23
CA LYS A 233 -15.86 -9.54 -28.67
C LYS A 233 -15.77 -10.84 -29.48
N ILE A 234 -15.03 -11.83 -29.00
CA ILE A 234 -14.94 -13.15 -29.63
C ILE A 234 -16.32 -13.81 -29.67
N GLY A 235 -17.07 -13.79 -28.56
CA GLY A 235 -18.44 -14.31 -28.52
C GLY A 235 -19.39 -13.61 -29.51
N LEU A 236 -19.31 -12.28 -29.61
CA LEU A 236 -20.09 -11.51 -30.59
C LEU A 236 -19.71 -11.82 -32.04
N ILE A 237 -18.41 -12.03 -32.32
CA ILE A 237 -17.94 -12.46 -33.64
C ILE A 237 -18.48 -13.86 -33.97
N ILE A 238 -18.44 -14.78 -33.01
CA ILE A 238 -19.02 -16.14 -33.18
C ILE A 238 -20.52 -16.04 -33.47
N LEU A 239 -21.27 -15.22 -32.72
CA LEU A 239 -22.71 -14.99 -32.97
C LEU A 239 -22.98 -14.38 -34.35
N ALA A 240 -22.12 -13.46 -34.82
CA ALA A 240 -22.24 -12.90 -36.16
C ALA A 240 -21.98 -13.95 -37.25
N ILE A 241 -20.97 -14.81 -37.08
CA ILE A 241 -20.69 -15.93 -38.00
C ILE A 241 -21.88 -16.90 -38.04
N ILE A 242 -22.48 -17.18 -36.89
CA ILE A 242 -23.68 -18.02 -36.75
C ILE A 242 -24.86 -17.39 -37.51
N ALA A 243 -25.13 -16.11 -37.31
CA ALA A 243 -26.20 -15.39 -38.02
C ALA A 243 -26.02 -15.44 -39.54
N VAL A 244 -24.79 -15.28 -40.03
CA VAL A 244 -24.46 -15.39 -41.45
C VAL A 244 -24.63 -16.83 -41.95
N SER A 245 -24.19 -17.81 -41.16
CA SER A 245 -24.32 -19.24 -41.49
C SER A 245 -25.78 -19.68 -41.58
N ASP A 246 -26.63 -19.13 -40.72
CA ASP A 246 -28.07 -19.36 -40.70
C ASP A 246 -28.76 -18.81 -41.96
N ALA A 247 -28.29 -17.69 -42.52
CA ALA A 247 -28.79 -17.20 -43.80
C ALA A 247 -28.52 -18.17 -44.97
N PHE A 248 -27.55 -19.08 -44.85
CA PHE A 248 -27.32 -20.14 -45.82
C PHE A 248 -28.26 -21.34 -45.64
N VAL A 249 -28.88 -21.51 -44.46
CA VAL A 249 -29.85 -22.59 -44.19
C VAL A 249 -31.11 -22.47 -45.05
N THR A 250 -31.51 -21.23 -45.34
CA THR A 250 -32.66 -20.89 -46.19
C THR A 250 -32.29 -20.80 -47.67
N SER A 251 -31.01 -20.99 -48.03
CA SER A 251 -30.59 -20.97 -49.43
C SER A 251 -31.12 -22.20 -50.20
N PRO A 252 -31.57 -22.03 -51.46
CA PRO A 252 -32.09 -23.12 -52.28
C PRO A 252 -31.14 -24.33 -52.42
N GLU A 253 -31.67 -25.55 -52.44
CA GLU A 253 -30.88 -26.81 -52.50
C GLU A 253 -29.88 -26.88 -53.67
N TYR A 254 -30.16 -26.20 -54.78
CA TYR A 254 -29.30 -26.20 -55.96
C TYR A 254 -27.95 -25.49 -55.73
N LEU A 255 -27.84 -24.59 -54.73
CA LEU A 255 -26.61 -23.88 -54.42
C LEU A 255 -25.51 -24.78 -53.85
N PHE A 256 -25.88 -25.94 -53.28
CA PHE A 256 -24.94 -26.83 -52.57
C PHE A 256 -24.81 -28.21 -53.22
N TRP A 257 -25.13 -28.33 -54.52
CA TRP A 257 -24.89 -29.55 -55.32
C TRP A 257 -25.42 -30.84 -54.64
N GLY A 258 -26.57 -30.78 -53.99
CA GLY A 258 -27.20 -31.93 -53.30
C GLY A 258 -26.79 -32.12 -51.83
N TYR A 259 -25.85 -31.33 -51.29
CA TYR A 259 -25.43 -31.41 -49.88
C TYR A 259 -26.25 -30.51 -48.93
N GLY A 260 -27.36 -29.92 -49.39
CA GLY A 260 -28.14 -28.93 -48.63
C GLY A 260 -28.55 -29.40 -47.23
N ASN A 261 -28.99 -30.65 -47.08
CA ASN A 261 -29.34 -31.22 -45.78
C ASN A 261 -28.15 -31.31 -44.81
N PHE A 262 -26.96 -31.69 -45.30
CA PHE A 262 -25.76 -31.77 -44.47
C PHE A 262 -25.29 -30.37 -44.02
N VAL A 263 -25.33 -29.39 -44.92
CA VAL A 263 -25.00 -27.99 -44.62
C VAL A 263 -25.95 -27.42 -43.57
N ARG A 264 -27.27 -27.68 -43.71
CA ARG A 264 -28.29 -27.26 -42.75
C ARG A 264 -28.07 -27.85 -41.35
N GLN A 265 -27.82 -29.16 -41.25
CA GLN A 265 -27.57 -29.82 -39.97
C GLN A 265 -26.27 -29.33 -39.31
N SER A 266 -25.21 -29.14 -40.11
CA SER A 266 -23.93 -28.60 -39.61
C SER A 266 -24.08 -27.16 -39.09
N ALA A 267 -24.85 -26.31 -39.78
CA ALA A 267 -25.14 -24.95 -39.35
C ALA A 267 -25.90 -24.92 -38.01
N ILE A 268 -26.88 -25.81 -37.81
CA ILE A 268 -27.60 -25.93 -36.54
C ILE A 268 -26.67 -26.35 -35.40
N LEU A 269 -25.81 -27.36 -35.62
CA LEU A 269 -24.85 -27.82 -34.62
C LEU A 269 -23.82 -26.73 -34.24
N ILE A 270 -23.27 -26.02 -35.23
CA ILE A 270 -22.36 -24.89 -35.02
C ILE A 270 -23.06 -23.79 -34.22
N THR A 271 -24.33 -23.50 -34.54
CA THR A 271 -25.16 -22.53 -33.83
C THR A 271 -25.33 -22.90 -32.36
N LEU A 272 -25.79 -24.11 -32.07
CA LEU A 272 -26.01 -24.60 -30.70
C LEU A 272 -24.70 -24.61 -29.90
N ALA A 273 -23.60 -25.06 -30.51
CA ALA A 273 -22.28 -25.05 -29.88
C ALA A 273 -21.83 -23.61 -29.55
N GLY A 274 -21.99 -22.66 -30.47
CA GLY A 274 -21.61 -21.27 -30.22
C GLY A 274 -22.47 -20.57 -29.16
N ILE A 275 -23.77 -20.90 -29.09
CA ILE A 275 -24.66 -20.45 -28.00
C ILE A 275 -24.17 -20.98 -26.66
N PHE A 276 -23.88 -22.27 -26.57
CA PHE A 276 -23.40 -22.90 -25.34
C PHE A 276 -22.05 -22.34 -24.91
N ILE A 277 -21.11 -22.16 -25.84
CA ILE A 277 -19.81 -21.53 -25.57
C ILE A 277 -20.00 -20.09 -25.07
N THR A 278 -20.89 -19.31 -25.69
CA THR A 278 -21.14 -17.92 -25.29
C THR A 278 -21.75 -17.83 -23.89
N LEU A 279 -22.75 -18.67 -23.58
CA LEU A 279 -23.34 -18.78 -22.25
C LEU A 279 -22.32 -19.25 -21.22
N HIS A 280 -21.53 -20.28 -21.53
CA HIS A 280 -20.49 -20.78 -20.65
C HIS A 280 -19.42 -19.72 -20.38
N MET A 281 -19.00 -18.96 -21.40
CA MET A 281 -18.06 -17.85 -21.23
C MET A 281 -18.63 -16.74 -20.35
N GLN A 282 -19.92 -16.45 -20.43
CA GLN A 282 -20.60 -15.48 -19.56
C GLN A 282 -20.75 -15.97 -18.12
N LEU A 283 -21.02 -17.26 -17.92
CA LEU A 283 -21.12 -17.86 -16.58
C LEU A 283 -19.75 -17.98 -15.91
N SER A 284 -18.74 -18.43 -16.66
CA SER A 284 -17.34 -18.52 -16.21
C SER A 284 -16.80 -17.16 -15.75
N ASP A 285 -17.25 -16.06 -16.35
CA ASP A 285 -16.76 -14.71 -16.06
C ASP A 285 -17.12 -14.16 -14.67
N LYS A 286 -18.15 -14.71 -14.01
CA LYS A 286 -18.42 -14.36 -12.60
C LYS A 286 -17.19 -14.60 -11.71
N THR A 287 -16.40 -15.63 -12.03
CA THR A 287 -15.18 -15.97 -11.28
C THR A 287 -14.04 -14.96 -11.48
N SER A 288 -13.86 -14.39 -12.69
CA SER A 288 -12.82 -13.37 -12.96
C SER A 288 -13.09 -12.06 -12.22
N PHE A 289 -14.35 -11.71 -12.05
CA PHE A 289 -14.75 -10.51 -11.30
C PHE A 289 -14.46 -10.64 -9.79
N GLY A 290 -14.53 -11.86 -9.24
CA GLY A 290 -14.10 -12.16 -7.87
C GLY A 290 -12.61 -11.85 -7.68
N GLN A 291 -11.74 -12.31 -8.58
CA GLN A 291 -10.31 -12.02 -8.52
C GLN A 291 -10.02 -10.51 -8.62
N TRP A 292 -10.76 -9.79 -9.48
CA TRP A 292 -10.67 -8.34 -9.62
C TRP A 292 -10.95 -7.61 -8.29
N THR A 293 -12.06 -7.94 -7.61
CA THR A 293 -12.44 -7.32 -6.33
C THR A 293 -11.44 -7.62 -5.22
N GLN A 294 -10.94 -8.86 -5.13
CA GLN A 294 -9.91 -9.23 -4.16
C GLN A 294 -8.59 -8.49 -4.38
N ASN A 295 -8.15 -8.37 -5.63
CA ASN A 295 -6.93 -7.65 -5.98
C ASN A 295 -7.05 -6.17 -5.60
N ARG A 296 -8.22 -5.57 -5.82
CA ARG A 296 -8.54 -4.19 -5.44
C ARG A 296 -8.57 -4.00 -3.92
N ALA A 297 -9.15 -4.94 -3.17
CA ALA A 297 -9.19 -4.87 -1.71
C ALA A 297 -7.78 -4.93 -1.09
N LYS A 298 -6.94 -5.87 -1.55
CA LYS A 298 -5.54 -6.00 -1.11
C LYS A 298 -4.70 -4.77 -1.45
N ALA A 299 -4.94 -4.21 -2.63
CA ALA A 299 -4.30 -2.97 -3.04
C ALA A 299 -4.63 -1.80 -2.12
N GLU A 300 -5.90 -1.66 -1.74
CA GLU A 300 -6.32 -0.63 -0.83
C GLU A 300 -5.75 -0.83 0.57
N GLN A 301 -5.72 -2.07 1.05
CA GLN A 301 -5.08 -2.42 2.32
C GLN A 301 -3.63 -1.92 2.37
N ILE A 302 -2.83 -2.21 1.33
CA ILE A 302 -1.44 -1.77 1.23
C ILE A 302 -1.33 -0.24 1.20
N ARG A 303 -2.20 0.44 0.44
CA ARG A 303 -2.21 1.91 0.36
C ARG A 303 -2.49 2.52 1.73
N SER A 304 -3.47 2.00 2.45
CA SER A 304 -3.77 2.45 3.82
C SER A 304 -2.59 2.20 4.78
N GLU A 305 -1.90 1.05 4.68
CA GLU A 305 -0.71 0.82 5.53
C GLU A 305 0.42 1.80 5.22
N ILE A 306 0.59 2.17 3.94
CA ILE A 306 1.54 3.22 3.56
C ILE A 306 1.14 4.55 4.23
N TRP A 307 -0.14 4.91 4.24
CA TRP A 307 -0.60 6.15 4.87
C TRP A 307 -0.43 6.14 6.38
N PHE A 308 -0.72 5.02 7.05
CA PHE A 308 -0.42 4.86 8.47
C PHE A 308 1.08 4.98 8.76
N TYR A 309 1.92 4.37 7.94
CA TYR A 309 3.37 4.50 8.05
C TYR A 309 3.85 5.96 7.86
N LEU A 310 3.33 6.68 6.87
CA LEU A 310 3.73 8.06 6.57
C LEU A 310 3.30 9.05 7.66
N ILE A 311 2.07 8.91 8.19
CA ILE A 311 1.54 9.78 9.26
C ILE A 311 1.99 9.29 10.65
N ASN A 312 2.64 8.12 10.72
CA ASN A 312 3.14 7.50 11.95
C ASN A 312 2.02 7.14 12.94
N ILE A 313 0.93 6.57 12.42
CA ILE A 313 -0.25 6.18 13.17
C ILE A 313 -0.19 4.68 13.53
N HIS A 314 -0.62 4.32 14.74
CA HIS A 314 -0.79 2.93 15.15
C HIS A 314 -1.90 2.23 14.36
N ASN A 315 -1.58 1.07 13.82
CA ASN A 315 -2.56 0.12 13.33
C ASN A 315 -2.89 -0.88 14.45
N GLU A 316 -4.15 -1.29 14.58
CA GLU A 316 -4.60 -2.26 15.61
C GLU A 316 -3.83 -3.59 15.59
N ASN A 317 -3.21 -3.91 14.45
CA ASN A 317 -2.39 -5.11 14.26
C ASN A 317 -0.91 -4.93 14.67
N ASN A 318 -0.45 -3.70 14.93
CA ASN A 318 0.94 -3.41 15.30
C ASN A 318 0.99 -3.02 16.79
N ARG A 319 1.58 -3.88 17.62
CA ARG A 319 1.68 -3.68 19.08
C ARG A 319 2.91 -2.88 19.50
N SER A 320 3.86 -2.66 18.59
CA SER A 320 5.03 -1.83 18.78
C SER A 320 4.65 -0.35 18.69
N GLY A 321 5.21 0.45 19.61
CA GLY A 321 4.96 1.89 19.77
C GLY A 321 5.34 2.78 18.57
N SER A 322 5.83 2.24 17.45
CA SER A 322 6.00 3.00 16.21
C SER A 322 6.03 2.05 15.01
N TYR A 323 5.54 2.51 13.85
CA TYR A 323 5.62 1.72 12.61
C TYR A 323 7.07 1.74 12.10
N GLY A 324 7.87 0.80 12.58
CA GLY A 324 9.29 0.69 12.26
C GLY A 324 9.52 0.40 10.78
N GLU A 325 10.62 0.91 10.20
CA GLU A 325 10.92 0.68 8.78
C GLU A 325 11.13 -0.80 8.46
N GLY A 326 11.72 -1.55 9.39
CA GLY A 326 11.91 -2.99 9.27
C GLY A 326 10.60 -3.79 9.29
N GLU A 327 9.64 -3.39 10.13
CA GLU A 327 8.30 -4.01 10.17
C GLU A 327 7.53 -3.72 8.89
N PHE A 328 7.54 -2.46 8.45
CA PHE A 328 6.91 -2.06 7.19
C PHE A 328 7.54 -2.80 6.00
N GLU A 329 8.88 -2.91 5.96
CA GLU A 329 9.58 -3.67 4.92
C GLU A 329 9.18 -5.17 4.95
N LYS A 330 9.09 -5.77 6.13
CA LYS A 330 8.64 -7.16 6.31
C LYS A 330 7.20 -7.33 5.84
N TYR A 331 6.31 -6.43 6.22
CA TYR A 331 4.92 -6.41 5.79
C TYR A 331 4.81 -6.32 4.26
N ILE A 332 5.49 -5.36 3.64
CA ILE A 332 5.51 -5.22 2.17
C ILE A 332 6.11 -6.46 1.49
N LYS A 333 7.15 -7.09 2.08
CA LYS A 333 7.70 -8.35 1.59
C LYS A 333 6.70 -9.51 1.69
N GLN A 334 5.95 -9.62 2.77
CA GLN A 334 4.90 -10.63 2.93
C GLN A 334 3.76 -10.44 1.93
N MET A 335 3.52 -9.21 1.48
CA MET A 335 2.54 -8.89 0.45
C MET A 335 3.06 -9.11 -0.99
N ARG A 336 4.34 -9.50 -1.20
CA ARG A 336 4.92 -9.77 -2.53
C ARG A 336 4.35 -10.93 -3.36
N PRO A 337 3.67 -11.99 -2.85
CA PRO A 337 3.05 -12.95 -3.76
C PRO A 337 1.97 -12.29 -4.65
N PHE A 338 1.56 -11.05 -4.33
CA PHE A 338 0.91 -10.17 -5.29
C PHE A 338 1.93 -9.56 -6.25
N THR A 339 2.07 -10.16 -7.43
CA THR A 339 2.76 -9.52 -8.55
C THR A 339 1.90 -8.36 -9.07
N TRP A 340 2.18 -7.17 -8.56
CA TRP A 340 1.84 -5.93 -9.24
C TRP A 340 2.51 -5.98 -10.61
N HIS A 341 1.80 -5.73 -11.70
CA HIS A 341 2.35 -5.80 -13.07
C HIS A 341 3.52 -4.81 -13.27
N GLY A 342 4.72 -5.16 -12.80
CA GLY A 342 5.94 -4.36 -12.89
C GLY A 342 6.13 -3.26 -11.84
N TYR A 343 5.28 -3.14 -10.81
CA TYR A 343 5.41 -2.04 -9.83
C TYR A 343 6.17 -2.48 -8.56
N THR A 344 7.28 -1.81 -8.28
CA THR A 344 8.09 -2.01 -7.08
C THR A 344 7.99 -0.80 -6.17
N ILE A 345 7.54 -0.99 -4.92
CA ILE A 345 7.54 0.07 -3.91
C ILE A 345 8.99 0.48 -3.63
N ASN A 346 9.32 1.74 -3.88
CA ASN A 346 10.65 2.29 -3.60
C ASN A 346 10.73 2.71 -2.12
N LEU A 347 11.14 1.76 -1.26
CA LEU A 347 11.21 1.96 0.19
C LEU A 347 12.08 3.17 0.58
N LYS A 348 13.21 3.40 -0.13
CA LYS A 348 14.11 4.53 0.13
C LYS A 348 13.37 5.87 0.00
N ARG A 349 12.57 6.04 -1.05
CA ARG A 349 11.79 7.26 -1.22
C ARG A 349 10.66 7.38 -0.20
N LEU A 350 10.06 6.26 0.19
CA LEU A 350 9.00 6.27 1.20
C LEU A 350 9.52 6.69 2.59
N ILE A 351 10.73 6.28 2.95
CA ILE A 351 11.42 6.72 4.16
C ILE A 351 11.63 8.24 4.16
N ARG A 352 12.13 8.80 3.04
CA ARG A 352 12.29 10.26 2.89
C ARG A 352 10.98 11.01 3.02
N LEU A 353 9.93 10.48 2.42
CA LEU A 353 8.61 11.07 2.51
C LEU A 353 8.09 11.05 3.94
N LYS A 354 8.26 9.94 4.68
CA LYS A 354 7.91 9.85 6.11
C LYS A 354 8.65 10.94 6.90
N GLN A 355 9.96 11.08 6.71
CA GLN A 355 10.77 12.10 7.39
C GLN A 355 10.21 13.50 7.20
N PHE A 356 9.82 13.84 5.96
CA PHE A 356 9.20 15.13 5.67
C PHE A 356 7.83 15.29 6.30
N VAL A 357 6.95 14.29 6.15
CA VAL A 357 5.60 14.33 6.72
C VAL A 357 5.66 14.51 8.24
N LEU A 358 6.62 13.87 8.92
CA LEU A 358 6.81 14.01 10.36
C LEU A 358 7.17 15.44 10.79
N GLN A 359 7.84 16.22 9.93
CA GLN A 359 8.22 17.61 10.20
C GLN A 359 7.08 18.60 9.99
N LEU A 360 6.00 18.19 9.33
CA LEU A 360 4.84 19.04 9.08
C LEU A 360 4.05 19.28 10.39
N SER A 361 3.50 20.47 10.53
CA SER A 361 2.49 20.76 11.56
C SER A 361 1.24 19.90 11.37
N VAL A 362 0.38 19.81 12.39
CA VAL A 362 -0.87 19.03 12.31
C VAL A 362 -1.75 19.49 11.14
N ILE A 363 -1.86 20.80 10.92
CA ILE A 363 -2.66 21.38 9.82
C ILE A 363 -2.04 20.99 8.47
N GLU A 364 -0.72 21.11 8.33
CA GLU A 364 -0.01 20.73 7.09
C GLU A 364 -0.07 19.21 6.84
N LYS A 365 0.01 18.37 7.87
CA LYS A 365 -0.19 16.91 7.77
C LYS A 365 -1.62 16.60 7.30
N THR A 366 -2.62 17.30 7.82
CA THR A 366 -4.02 17.16 7.44
C THR A 366 -4.23 17.53 5.97
N ASP A 367 -3.71 18.68 5.55
CA ASP A 367 -3.78 19.14 4.16
C ASP A 367 -3.02 18.21 3.22
N PHE A 368 -1.85 17.72 3.66
CA PHE A 368 -1.06 16.74 2.93
C PHE A 368 -1.86 15.46 2.70
N TYR A 369 -2.47 14.90 3.75
CA TYR A 369 -3.33 13.72 3.65
C TYR A 369 -4.54 14.00 2.74
N LYS A 370 -5.29 15.07 2.99
CA LYS A 370 -6.46 15.47 2.20
C LYS A 370 -6.14 15.57 0.71
N LYS A 371 -5.11 16.33 0.35
CA LYS A 371 -4.73 16.57 -1.05
C LYS A 371 -4.30 15.28 -1.77
N ASN A 372 -3.48 14.48 -1.11
CA ASN A 372 -2.80 13.36 -1.76
C ASN A 372 -3.52 12.01 -1.57
N ARG A 373 -4.44 11.92 -0.61
CA ARG A 373 -5.22 10.72 -0.33
C ARG A 373 -6.69 10.91 -0.69
N LEU A 374 -7.39 11.83 -0.04
CA LEU A 374 -8.84 11.94 -0.18
C LEU A 374 -9.26 12.56 -1.51
N ILE A 375 -8.64 13.67 -1.92
CA ILE A 375 -8.99 14.35 -3.17
C ILE A 375 -8.63 13.49 -4.39
N ASP A 376 -7.47 12.84 -4.39
CA ASP A 376 -7.10 11.86 -5.43
C ASP A 376 -8.16 10.74 -5.54
N GLN A 377 -8.60 10.19 -4.41
CA GLN A 377 -9.64 9.17 -4.38
C GLN A 377 -10.99 9.69 -4.88
N LEU A 378 -11.42 10.85 -4.39
CA LEU A 378 -12.67 11.47 -4.79
C LEU A 378 -12.70 11.71 -6.30
N GLN A 379 -11.62 12.27 -6.87
CA GLN A 379 -11.50 12.48 -8.31
C GLN A 379 -11.60 11.16 -9.10
N TYR A 380 -10.91 10.11 -8.64
CA TYR A 380 -11.01 8.79 -9.26
C TYR A 380 -12.44 8.24 -9.21
N PHE A 381 -13.09 8.29 -8.05
CA PHE A 381 -14.43 7.75 -7.86
C PHE A 381 -15.49 8.52 -8.62
N THR A 382 -15.46 9.85 -8.62
CA THR A 382 -16.36 10.69 -9.41
C THR A 382 -16.20 10.45 -10.91
N LYS A 383 -14.95 10.29 -11.39
CA LYS A 383 -14.67 9.95 -12.79
C LYS A 383 -15.24 8.59 -13.15
N LYS A 384 -15.11 7.59 -12.26
CA LYS A 384 -15.64 6.24 -12.47
C LYS A 384 -17.15 6.18 -12.40
N HIS A 385 -17.77 6.87 -11.44
CA HIS A 385 -19.22 7.06 -11.37
C HIS A 385 -19.72 7.60 -12.71
N THR A 386 -19.19 8.74 -13.18
CA THR A 386 -19.56 9.34 -14.47
C THR A 386 -19.40 8.36 -15.65
N TYR A 387 -18.31 7.58 -15.66
CA TYR A 387 -18.07 6.56 -16.68
C TYR A 387 -19.17 5.49 -16.68
N PHE A 388 -19.51 4.94 -15.51
CA PHE A 388 -20.52 3.90 -15.38
C PHE A 388 -21.94 4.42 -15.60
N THR A 389 -22.24 5.67 -15.26
CA THR A 389 -23.54 6.31 -15.57
C THR A 389 -23.77 6.41 -17.07
N LYS A 390 -22.76 6.87 -17.83
CA LYS A 390 -22.83 6.91 -19.31
C LYS A 390 -22.98 5.51 -19.89
N ARG A 391 -22.23 4.54 -19.36
CA ARG A 391 -22.26 3.15 -19.82
C ARG A 391 -23.60 2.46 -19.52
N LEU A 392 -24.18 2.71 -18.35
CA LEU A 392 -25.49 2.23 -17.94
C LEU A 392 -26.58 2.72 -18.88
N TYR A 393 -26.54 4.00 -19.27
CA TYR A 393 -27.46 4.57 -20.24
C TYR A 393 -27.40 3.83 -21.58
N VAL A 394 -26.19 3.60 -22.10
CA VAL A 394 -25.99 2.86 -23.36
C VAL A 394 -26.55 1.44 -23.27
N TYR A 395 -26.28 0.69 -22.20
CA TYR A 395 -26.79 -0.67 -22.08
C TYR A 395 -28.30 -0.74 -21.84
N LYS A 396 -28.90 0.21 -21.12
CA LYS A 396 -30.35 0.30 -21.01
C LYS A 396 -31.00 0.58 -22.36
N ALA A 397 -30.46 1.54 -23.13
CA ALA A 397 -30.95 1.84 -24.47
C ALA A 397 -30.84 0.61 -25.39
N ALA A 398 -29.71 -0.09 -25.37
CA ALA A 398 -29.53 -1.33 -26.14
C ALA A 398 -30.50 -2.44 -25.69
N THR A 399 -30.72 -2.61 -24.38
CA THR A 399 -31.66 -3.59 -23.84
C THR A 399 -33.10 -3.28 -24.29
N TYR A 400 -33.53 -2.02 -24.21
CA TYR A 400 -34.86 -1.63 -24.69
C TYR A 400 -34.98 -1.78 -26.20
N LEU A 401 -33.93 -1.48 -26.97
CA LEU A 401 -33.93 -1.72 -28.42
C LEU A 401 -34.13 -3.20 -28.73
N PHE A 402 -33.34 -4.09 -28.13
CA PHE A 402 -33.45 -5.54 -28.35
C PHE A 402 -34.80 -6.10 -27.87
N LEU A 403 -35.32 -5.58 -26.75
CA LEU A 403 -36.64 -5.95 -26.25
C LEU A 403 -37.73 -5.51 -27.24
N SER A 404 -37.70 -4.27 -27.72
CA SER A 404 -38.65 -3.75 -28.70
C SER A 404 -38.61 -4.55 -30.01
N ILE A 405 -37.41 -4.86 -30.52
CA ILE A 405 -37.24 -5.74 -31.68
C ILE A 405 -37.87 -7.11 -31.41
N SER A 406 -37.59 -7.73 -30.26
CA SER A 406 -38.11 -9.05 -29.90
C SER A 406 -39.63 -9.07 -29.75
N VAL A 407 -40.22 -8.04 -29.14
CA VAL A 407 -41.68 -7.91 -28.97
C VAL A 407 -42.37 -7.64 -30.29
N THR A 408 -41.85 -6.71 -31.09
CA THR A 408 -42.37 -6.38 -32.42
C THR A 408 -42.34 -7.61 -33.31
N TRP A 409 -41.23 -8.35 -33.26
CA TRP A 409 -41.06 -9.63 -33.93
C TRP A 409 -42.11 -10.66 -33.49
N GLY A 410 -42.26 -10.89 -32.18
CA GLY A 410 -43.24 -11.84 -31.65
C GLY A 410 -44.68 -11.49 -32.06
N LEU A 411 -45.01 -10.21 -32.12
CA LEU A 411 -46.31 -9.73 -32.62
C LEU A 411 -46.49 -9.99 -34.12
N PHE A 412 -45.46 -9.77 -34.95
CA PHE A 412 -45.53 -10.08 -36.38
C PHE A 412 -45.73 -11.57 -36.62
N MET A 413 -45.03 -12.43 -35.88
CA MET A 413 -45.21 -13.89 -35.95
C MET A 413 -46.62 -14.32 -35.54
N LEU A 414 -47.21 -13.67 -34.52
CA LEU A 414 -48.57 -13.97 -34.11
C LEU A 414 -49.59 -13.50 -35.17
N ILE A 415 -49.39 -12.33 -35.77
CA ILE A 415 -50.27 -11.82 -36.83
C ILE A 415 -50.18 -12.67 -38.11
N SER A 416 -48.99 -13.20 -38.42
CA SER A 416 -48.79 -14.01 -39.63
C SER A 416 -49.56 -15.33 -39.62
N GLU A 417 -49.93 -15.83 -38.43
CA GLU A 417 -50.83 -16.98 -38.29
C GLU A 417 -52.26 -16.66 -38.77
N PHE A 418 -52.68 -15.39 -38.68
CA PHE A 418 -54.03 -14.95 -39.06
C PHE A 418 -54.09 -14.31 -40.45
N ILE A 419 -52.99 -13.71 -40.92
CA ILE A 419 -52.92 -12.96 -42.17
C ILE A 419 -51.68 -13.38 -42.94
N SER A 420 -51.83 -13.74 -44.22
CA SER A 420 -50.70 -14.05 -45.10
C SER A 420 -49.83 -12.82 -45.33
N LEU A 421 -48.77 -12.66 -44.53
CA LEU A 421 -47.78 -11.60 -44.69
C LEU A 421 -46.83 -11.93 -45.87
N PRO A 422 -46.22 -10.91 -46.50
CA PRO A 422 -45.18 -11.12 -47.52
C PRO A 422 -44.07 -12.05 -47.01
N SER A 423 -43.57 -12.94 -47.87
CA SER A 423 -42.57 -13.98 -47.52
C SER A 423 -41.30 -13.44 -46.85
N LEU A 424 -40.97 -12.16 -47.08
CA LEU A 424 -39.86 -11.46 -46.46
C LEU A 424 -39.91 -11.43 -44.92
N PHE A 425 -41.09 -11.67 -44.32
CA PHE A 425 -41.29 -11.73 -42.86
C PHE A 425 -41.40 -13.16 -42.28
N MET A 426 -41.53 -14.20 -43.12
CA MET A 426 -41.86 -15.57 -42.68
C MET A 426 -40.66 -16.52 -42.60
N ASP A 427 -39.52 -16.18 -43.22
CA ASP A 427 -38.36 -17.07 -43.32
C ASP A 427 -37.25 -16.82 -42.28
N ILE A 428 -37.55 -16.10 -41.20
CA ILE A 428 -36.55 -15.84 -40.17
C ILE A 428 -36.46 -17.05 -39.24
N SER A 429 -35.29 -17.68 -39.30
CA SER A 429 -34.97 -18.91 -38.60
C SER A 429 -35.04 -18.76 -37.06
N PRO A 430 -35.42 -19.84 -36.34
CA PRO A 430 -35.34 -19.92 -34.87
C PRO A 430 -33.98 -19.50 -34.28
N VAL A 431 -32.91 -19.52 -35.08
CA VAL A 431 -31.58 -19.05 -34.69
C VAL A 431 -31.57 -17.54 -34.46
N GLY A 432 -32.23 -16.75 -35.31
CA GLY A 432 -32.31 -15.29 -35.16
C GLY A 432 -33.00 -14.84 -33.87
N THR A 433 -34.02 -15.59 -33.43
CA THR A 433 -34.69 -15.35 -32.15
C THR A 433 -33.80 -15.73 -30.96
N MET A 434 -33.06 -16.84 -31.03
CA MET A 434 -32.09 -17.19 -29.99
C MET A 434 -30.97 -16.16 -29.86
N ILE A 435 -30.42 -15.65 -30.97
CA ILE A 435 -29.39 -14.60 -30.97
C ILE A 435 -29.94 -13.32 -30.33
N SER A 436 -31.15 -12.90 -30.69
CA SER A 436 -31.81 -11.71 -30.12
C SER A 436 -32.02 -11.86 -28.61
N PHE A 437 -32.44 -13.05 -28.17
CA PHE A 437 -32.60 -13.37 -26.75
C PHE A 437 -31.26 -13.32 -25.99
N ILE A 438 -30.21 -13.92 -26.54
CA ILE A 438 -28.86 -13.89 -25.93
C ILE A 438 -28.36 -12.45 -25.85
N ALA A 439 -28.54 -11.66 -26.91
CA ALA A 439 -28.17 -10.24 -26.91
C ALA A 439 -28.92 -9.47 -25.82
N LEU A 440 -30.24 -9.68 -25.69
CA LEU A 440 -31.08 -9.08 -24.65
C LEU A 440 -30.61 -9.44 -23.24
N VAL A 441 -30.39 -10.73 -22.96
CA VAL A 441 -29.89 -11.22 -21.67
C VAL A 441 -28.51 -10.63 -21.36
N SER A 442 -27.64 -10.56 -22.38
CA SER A 442 -26.29 -10.01 -22.25
C SER A 442 -26.30 -8.52 -21.92
N THR A 443 -27.09 -7.71 -22.64
CA THR A 443 -27.19 -6.27 -22.38
C THR A 443 -27.87 -5.98 -21.05
N TYR A 444 -28.86 -6.80 -20.66
CA TYR A 444 -29.52 -6.69 -19.36
C TYR A 444 -28.56 -7.01 -18.21
N ALA A 445 -27.82 -8.12 -18.30
CA ALA A 445 -26.82 -8.51 -17.31
C ALA A 445 -25.74 -7.41 -17.15
N GLU A 446 -25.26 -6.85 -18.26
CA GLU A 446 -24.27 -5.79 -18.23
C GLU A 446 -24.82 -4.45 -17.74
N SER A 447 -26.10 -4.16 -17.99
CA SER A 447 -26.81 -3.03 -17.41
C SER A 447 -26.87 -3.15 -15.88
N ASN A 448 -27.24 -4.33 -15.36
CA ASN A 448 -27.28 -4.58 -13.92
C ASN A 448 -25.89 -4.48 -13.27
N ASN A 449 -24.86 -5.06 -13.89
CA ASN A 449 -23.48 -4.93 -13.42
C ASN A 449 -23.02 -3.46 -13.41
N SER A 450 -23.32 -2.72 -14.48
CA SER A 450 -22.98 -1.29 -14.58
C SER A 450 -23.71 -0.47 -13.52
N LYS A 451 -24.97 -0.77 -13.23
CA LYS A 451 -25.78 -0.12 -12.18
C LYS A 451 -25.21 -0.39 -10.78
N GLU A 452 -24.81 -1.63 -10.49
CA GLU A 452 -24.19 -1.96 -9.19
C GLU A 452 -22.87 -1.19 -9.00
N MET A 453 -22.04 -1.12 -10.04
CA MET A 453 -20.77 -0.40 -9.99
C MET A 453 -20.96 1.12 -9.90
N GLU A 454 -21.91 1.68 -10.65
CA GLU A 454 -22.31 3.09 -10.58
C GLU A 454 -22.67 3.50 -9.16
N TYR A 455 -23.64 2.80 -8.55
CA TYR A 455 -24.08 3.03 -7.18
C TYR A 455 -22.92 2.97 -6.17
N LYS A 456 -22.06 1.95 -6.29
CA LYS A 456 -20.90 1.77 -5.41
C LYS A 456 -19.88 2.91 -5.53
N TYR A 457 -19.60 3.36 -6.75
CA TYR A 457 -18.67 4.47 -6.95
C TYR A 457 -19.26 5.80 -6.48
N GLN A 458 -20.57 6.00 -6.62
CA GLN A 458 -21.27 7.15 -6.06
C GLN A 458 -21.19 7.14 -4.54
N GLN A 459 -21.51 6.01 -3.89
CA GLN A 459 -21.42 5.86 -2.43
C GLN A 459 -20.00 6.16 -1.90
N MET A 460 -18.96 5.69 -2.59
CA MET A 460 -17.57 6.00 -2.24
C MET A 460 -17.26 7.49 -2.37
N ALA A 461 -17.69 8.12 -3.46
CA ALA A 461 -17.47 9.55 -3.68
C ALA A 461 -18.16 10.38 -2.59
N ASP A 462 -19.42 10.09 -2.29
CA ASP A 462 -20.21 10.79 -1.28
C ASP A 462 -19.61 10.62 0.13
N GLY A 463 -19.19 9.40 0.48
CA GLY A 463 -18.55 9.12 1.76
C GLY A 463 -17.22 9.86 1.92
N ILE A 464 -16.38 9.89 0.87
CA ILE A 464 -15.13 10.65 0.89
C ILE A 464 -15.38 12.15 0.95
N GLU A 465 -16.39 12.65 0.23
CA GLU A 465 -16.76 14.07 0.30
C GLU A 465 -17.18 14.47 1.71
N SER A 466 -17.96 13.60 2.39
CA SER A 466 -18.34 13.80 3.79
C SER A 466 -17.11 13.82 4.72
N LEU A 467 -16.20 12.86 4.58
CA LEU A 467 -14.95 12.82 5.35
C LEU A 467 -14.08 14.05 5.08
N ASN A 468 -14.00 14.50 3.82
CA ASN A 468 -13.21 15.66 3.43
C ASN A 468 -13.69 16.98 4.07
N LYS A 469 -14.98 17.08 4.42
CA LYS A 469 -15.52 18.21 5.18
C LYS A 469 -15.10 18.15 6.65
N LYS A 470 -14.99 16.96 7.24
CA LYS A 470 -14.52 16.79 8.63
C LYS A 470 -13.07 17.23 8.83
N SER A 471 -12.25 17.20 7.77
CA SER A 471 -10.84 17.58 7.88
C SER A 471 -10.63 19.03 8.31
N GLU A 472 -11.62 19.90 8.09
CA GLU A 472 -11.55 21.34 8.41
C GLU A 472 -11.61 21.61 9.93
N LEU A 473 -11.98 20.59 10.72
CA LEU A 473 -12.14 20.70 12.17
C LEU A 473 -10.93 20.17 12.95
N ILE A 474 -9.89 19.68 12.27
CA ILE A 474 -8.75 19.00 12.90
C ILE A 474 -7.73 20.04 13.37
N MET A 475 -7.53 20.09 14.69
CA MET A 475 -6.66 21.08 15.33
C MET A 475 -5.48 20.45 16.06
N ASN A 476 -5.58 19.18 16.46
CA ASN A 476 -4.53 18.48 17.20
C ASN A 476 -4.19 17.11 16.59
N ILE A 477 -3.10 16.51 17.08
CA ILE A 477 -2.56 15.26 16.54
C ILE A 477 -3.50 14.08 16.77
N ASP A 478 -4.18 14.00 17.92
CA ASP A 478 -5.08 12.89 18.25
C ASP A 478 -6.32 12.89 17.34
N GLU A 479 -6.86 14.08 17.05
CA GLU A 479 -7.91 14.29 16.05
C GLU A 479 -7.46 13.89 14.65
N LEU A 480 -6.22 14.24 14.26
CA LEU A 480 -5.65 13.82 12.98
C LEU A 480 -5.55 12.29 12.91
N GLU A 481 -5.08 11.63 13.96
CA GLU A 481 -4.98 10.18 13.99
C GLU A 481 -6.35 9.51 13.87
N ALA A 482 -7.33 9.97 14.67
CA ALA A 482 -8.69 9.47 14.63
C ALA A 482 -9.32 9.67 13.24
N PHE A 483 -9.10 10.84 12.64
CA PHE A 483 -9.57 11.15 11.30
C PHE A 483 -8.96 10.26 10.22
N VAL A 484 -7.64 10.08 10.22
CA VAL A 484 -6.96 9.21 9.24
C VAL A 484 -7.39 7.76 9.45
N LYS A 485 -7.53 7.28 10.69
CA LYS A 485 -8.07 5.95 10.98
C LYS A 485 -9.49 5.79 10.43
N GLU A 486 -10.39 6.75 10.70
CA GLU A 486 -11.76 6.73 10.18
C GLU A 486 -11.77 6.66 8.65
N CYS A 487 -10.97 7.50 7.99
CA CYS A 487 -10.86 7.54 6.53
C CYS A 487 -10.36 6.21 5.96
N GLU A 488 -9.27 5.67 6.50
CA GLU A 488 -8.68 4.44 6.00
C GLU A 488 -9.56 3.21 6.31
N ILE A 489 -10.25 3.18 7.46
CA ILE A 489 -11.26 2.16 7.78
C ILE A 489 -12.42 2.21 6.80
N PHE A 490 -12.95 3.41 6.51
CA PHE A 490 -14.02 3.58 5.53
C PHE A 490 -13.61 3.03 4.16
N LEU A 491 -12.44 3.46 3.67
CA LEU A 491 -11.93 3.05 2.36
C LEU A 491 -11.67 1.54 2.26
N ARG A 492 -11.15 0.91 3.33
CA ARG A 492 -10.96 -0.55 3.41
C ARG A 492 -12.27 -1.30 3.46
N THR A 493 -13.17 -0.91 4.35
CA THR A 493 -14.44 -1.61 4.61
C THR A 493 -15.27 -1.66 3.35
N GLN A 494 -15.39 -0.53 2.64
CA GLN A 494 -16.16 -0.48 1.41
C GLN A 494 -15.56 -1.40 0.32
N ASN A 495 -14.24 -1.41 0.13
CA ASN A 495 -13.61 -2.33 -0.84
C ASN A 495 -13.74 -3.81 -0.41
N ASN A 496 -13.69 -4.11 0.89
CA ASN A 496 -13.87 -5.46 1.41
C ASN A 496 -15.31 -5.95 1.23
N GLU A 497 -16.31 -5.12 1.55
CA GLU A 497 -17.72 -5.41 1.32
C GLU A 497 -18.00 -5.72 -0.16
N TRP A 498 -17.34 -5.02 -1.09
CA TRP A 498 -17.45 -5.30 -2.51
C TRP A 498 -16.98 -6.72 -2.87
N SER A 499 -15.93 -7.21 -2.21
CA SER A 499 -15.40 -8.55 -2.43
C SER A 499 -16.27 -9.64 -1.75
N LEU A 500 -16.68 -9.43 -0.49
CA LEU A 500 -17.38 -10.43 0.32
C LEU A 500 -18.82 -10.67 -0.14
N LYS A 501 -19.56 -9.61 -0.53
CA LYS A 501 -20.95 -9.74 -0.97
C LYS A 501 -21.07 -10.64 -2.21
N ARG A 502 -20.08 -10.60 -3.10
CA ARG A 502 -20.07 -11.43 -4.32
C ARG A 502 -19.53 -12.83 -4.11
N LEU A 503 -18.54 -13.04 -3.24
CA LEU A 503 -18.13 -14.40 -2.84
C LEU A 503 -19.30 -15.20 -2.25
N LYS A 504 -20.16 -14.54 -1.44
CA LYS A 504 -21.39 -15.15 -0.92
C LYS A 504 -22.42 -15.46 -2.02
N GLN A 505 -22.46 -14.67 -3.10
CA GLN A 505 -23.33 -14.93 -4.26
C GLN A 505 -22.80 -16.08 -5.13
N ASP A 506 -21.49 -16.16 -5.33
CA ASP A 506 -20.86 -17.25 -6.08
C ASP A 506 -21.04 -18.59 -5.36
N ASN A 507 -20.85 -18.64 -4.04
CA ASN A 507 -21.09 -19.85 -3.25
C ASN A 507 -22.57 -20.28 -3.21
N LYS A 508 -23.51 -19.34 -3.28
CA LYS A 508 -24.95 -19.67 -3.37
C LYS A 508 -25.38 -20.10 -4.78
N GLY A 509 -24.66 -19.67 -5.82
CA GLY A 509 -24.91 -20.07 -7.21
C GLY A 509 -24.30 -21.41 -7.57
N GLY A 510 -23.20 -21.82 -6.91
CA GLY A 510 -22.55 -23.11 -7.14
C GLY A 510 -23.39 -24.33 -6.74
N GLY A 511 -24.23 -24.21 -5.70
CA GLY A 511 -25.11 -25.29 -5.24
C GLY A 511 -26.41 -25.47 -6.04
N ILE A 512 -26.57 -24.79 -7.18
CA ILE A 512 -27.72 -24.95 -8.09
C ILE A 512 -27.31 -25.71 -9.38
N LEU A 513 -26.02 -26.03 -9.53
CA LEU A 513 -25.46 -26.78 -10.66
C LEU A 513 -24.78 -28.11 -10.23
N GLU A 514 -24.91 -28.50 -8.96
CA GLU A 514 -24.81 -29.90 -8.51
C GLU A 514 -26.24 -30.44 -8.33
#